data_AF-A0A349W610-F1
#
_entry.id   AF-A0A349W610-F1
#
_cell.length_a   1.000
_cell.length_b   1.000
_cell.length_c   1.000
_cell.angle_alpha   90.00
_cell.angle_beta   90.00
_cell.angle_gamma   90.00
#
_symmetry.space_group_name_H-M   'P 1'
#
loop_
_entity.id
_entity.type
_entity.pdbx_description
1 polymer ?
#
loop_
_entity_poly.entity_id
_entity_poly.type
_entity_poly.pdbx_seq_one_letter_code
_entity_poly.pdbx_strand_id
1 'polypeptide(L)'
;MTPAAPFATGDHAALYQRIVQDALAHSGHLMERVIESTRQSLQAREDLARTPGERHSVMDARQHLTRLTFVLCERFPAALQQALAEGAVQKQKSTRSLFAVHFDELELMDESQINDSVERARAGQVVAEAVQAPLADLNALLSAVQGQATVSADHNPLQPQLYLQALQAVVGQMQVSETVRRDWMWHLAQALGHELRVLYLEWIRQLQEGGVQPAGYAVRQASGDYVYMNPTGPHGHAPGFGPETAAGPIEDASASASPGPQAATVAHDESLLTLDRLRRLLAGELSDAPSPSPEESFSDRFTREFEGPDSLADAPPPDFDITVPAAFEALQEMNQVGHMVQRLGAQRQPGAPDATPNPGSAGRDAMRSSATGLGQALSLEVVALMVDNIAHDARLLWPVQQLVKELEPALLQLALADPRFFSDKEHPARRLLQEMTDRSLAFDSLESHGFESFMQPLIDVARPLANAHIDSKEPFEHALEQLLATWAEREQQRARERLQAIETLRRAEQRNLLAAKMVRDLWLLPQIDHVPKEIHRFLEGPWAQVMAQARLTDDSGSNDPGRYRELVDALLWSAQPEQTRINVGRLARLVPKLLSKLREGLATIDYPAT
;
A
#
# COMPACT_ATOMS: atom_id res chain seq x y z
N MET A 1 19.01 27.85 -26.08
CA MET A 1 18.61 26.84 -27.09
C MET A 1 18.70 25.50 -26.41
N THR A 2 17.55 24.96 -25.99
CA THR A 2 17.41 23.64 -25.36
C THR A 2 17.78 22.57 -26.40
N PRO A 3 18.69 21.62 -26.11
CA PRO A 3 18.89 20.49 -27.00
C PRO A 3 17.66 19.58 -26.90
N ALA A 4 16.99 19.37 -28.04
CA ALA A 4 15.87 18.45 -28.14
C ALA A 4 16.36 17.02 -27.86
N ALA A 5 15.72 16.33 -26.90
CA ALA A 5 15.95 14.93 -26.64
C ALA A 5 15.61 14.11 -27.90
N PRO A 6 16.48 13.19 -28.35
CA PRO A 6 16.18 12.32 -29.48
C PRO A 6 15.04 11.38 -29.09
N PHE A 7 13.95 11.42 -29.86
CA PHE A 7 12.82 10.53 -29.73
C PHE A 7 13.29 9.07 -29.84
N ALA A 8 12.83 8.21 -28.93
CA ALA A 8 13.11 6.77 -28.93
C ALA A 8 12.75 6.15 -30.29
N THR A 9 13.77 5.76 -31.05
CA THR A 9 13.63 5.01 -32.30
C THR A 9 13.27 3.55 -31.99
N GLY A 10 12.51 2.90 -32.88
CA GLY A 10 12.07 1.50 -32.71
C GLY A 10 13.22 0.49 -32.49
N ASP A 11 14.45 0.84 -32.84
CA ASP A 11 15.65 0.03 -32.65
C ASP A 11 16.04 -0.13 -31.16
N HIS A 12 15.81 0.89 -30.32
CA HIS A 12 16.16 0.84 -28.91
C HIS A 12 15.24 -0.12 -28.11
N ALA A 13 13.95 -0.18 -28.46
CA ALA A 13 13.01 -1.13 -27.84
C ALA A 13 13.38 -2.60 -28.15
N ALA A 14 13.91 -2.88 -29.34
CA ALA A 14 14.40 -4.21 -29.71
C ALA A 14 15.67 -4.60 -28.91
N LEU A 15 16.60 -3.65 -28.69
CA LEU A 15 17.78 -3.86 -27.85
C LEU A 15 17.40 -4.18 -26.39
N TYR A 16 16.41 -3.46 -25.84
CA TYR A 16 15.88 -3.75 -24.50
C TYR A 16 15.31 -5.16 -24.37
N GLN A 17 14.44 -5.57 -25.30
CA GLN A 17 13.85 -6.90 -25.29
C GLN A 17 14.91 -8.00 -25.43
N ARG A 18 15.95 -7.75 -26.24
CA ARG A 18 17.07 -8.68 -26.40
C ARG A 18 17.86 -8.86 -25.11
N ILE A 19 18.17 -7.79 -24.37
CA ILE A 19 18.91 -7.90 -23.09
C ILE A 19 18.11 -8.72 -22.07
N VAL A 20 16.80 -8.50 -21.96
CA VAL A 20 15.95 -9.27 -21.04
C VAL A 20 15.87 -10.75 -21.46
N GLN A 21 15.76 -11.04 -22.75
CA GLN A 21 15.78 -12.41 -23.27
C GLN A 21 17.14 -13.10 -23.06
N ASP A 22 18.24 -12.39 -23.31
CA ASP A 22 19.60 -12.88 -23.11
C ASP A 22 19.86 -13.14 -21.61
N ALA A 23 19.37 -12.28 -20.72
CA ALA A 23 19.45 -12.47 -19.28
C ALA A 23 18.76 -13.77 -18.81
N LEU A 24 17.59 -14.09 -19.39
CA LEU A 24 16.87 -15.34 -19.10
C LEU A 24 17.57 -16.56 -19.71
N ALA A 25 18.00 -16.47 -20.97
CA ALA A 25 18.66 -17.55 -21.71
C ALA A 25 19.99 -17.98 -21.05
N HIS A 26 20.75 -17.03 -20.51
CA HIS A 26 22.06 -17.29 -19.89
C HIS A 26 21.99 -17.51 -18.37
N SER A 27 20.80 -17.47 -17.77
CA SER A 27 20.61 -17.61 -16.31
C SER A 27 21.12 -18.95 -15.74
N GLY A 28 21.03 -20.03 -16.52
CA GLY A 28 21.58 -21.34 -16.14
C GLY A 28 23.11 -21.32 -16.02
N HIS A 29 23.79 -20.71 -16.98
CA HIS A 29 25.25 -20.53 -16.95
C HIS A 29 25.72 -19.56 -15.87
N LEU A 30 24.94 -18.51 -15.57
CA LEU A 30 25.16 -17.67 -14.41
C LEU A 30 25.17 -18.53 -13.14
N MET A 31 24.15 -19.39 -12.96
CA MET A 31 24.05 -20.25 -11.78
C MET A 31 25.23 -21.23 -11.67
N GLU A 32 25.67 -21.82 -12.78
CA GLU A 32 26.87 -22.68 -12.81
C GLU A 32 28.11 -21.95 -12.27
N ARG A 33 28.33 -20.70 -12.69
CA ARG A 33 29.46 -19.87 -12.22
C ARG A 33 29.32 -19.49 -10.75
N VAL A 34 28.12 -19.15 -10.31
CA VAL A 34 27.82 -18.83 -8.90
C VAL A 34 28.08 -20.03 -8.00
N ILE A 35 27.64 -21.23 -8.39
CA ILE A 35 27.88 -22.46 -7.63
C ILE A 35 29.37 -22.80 -7.58
N GLU A 36 30.09 -22.65 -8.71
CA GLU A 36 31.52 -22.91 -8.75
C GLU A 36 32.31 -21.95 -7.85
N SER A 37 32.00 -20.65 -7.88
CA SER A 37 32.60 -19.65 -6.99
C SER A 37 32.29 -19.95 -5.52
N THR A 38 31.05 -20.36 -5.22
CA THR A 38 30.61 -20.76 -3.88
C THR A 38 31.38 -21.99 -3.39
N ARG A 39 31.58 -22.99 -4.26
CA ARG A 39 32.34 -24.20 -3.95
C ARG A 39 33.79 -23.89 -3.58
N GLN A 40 34.43 -22.98 -4.33
CA GLN A 40 35.79 -22.52 -4.04
C GLN A 40 35.86 -21.73 -2.73
N SER A 41 34.87 -20.89 -2.45
CA SER A 41 34.78 -20.13 -1.19
C SER A 41 34.61 -21.06 0.02
N LEU A 42 33.74 -22.07 -0.08
CA LEU A 42 33.58 -23.10 0.95
C LEU A 42 34.86 -23.92 1.14
N GLN A 43 35.57 -24.26 0.06
CA GLN A 43 36.85 -24.97 0.14
C GLN A 43 37.91 -24.14 0.88
N ALA A 44 38.04 -22.86 0.57
CA ALA A 44 38.95 -21.97 1.29
C ALA A 44 38.61 -21.87 2.79
N ARG A 45 37.31 -21.89 3.14
CA ARG A 45 36.85 -21.90 4.53
C ARG A 45 37.13 -23.25 5.22
N GLU A 46 37.02 -24.36 4.51
CA GLU A 46 37.41 -25.71 4.98
C GLU A 46 38.90 -25.74 5.34
N ASP A 47 39.76 -25.18 4.48
CA ASP A 47 41.22 -25.13 4.68
C ASP A 47 41.61 -24.24 5.89
N LEU A 48 40.87 -23.15 6.12
CA LEU A 48 41.10 -22.20 7.21
C LEU A 48 40.46 -22.62 8.55
N ALA A 49 39.57 -23.60 8.56
CA ALA A 49 38.83 -23.99 9.74
C ALA A 49 39.76 -24.58 10.83
N ARG A 50 39.54 -24.15 12.07
CA ARG A 50 40.44 -24.43 13.21
C ARG A 50 39.97 -25.64 14.02
N THR A 51 38.67 -25.91 14.01
CA THR A 51 38.07 -27.03 14.75
C THR A 51 37.64 -28.16 13.81
N PRO A 52 37.68 -29.43 14.27
CA PRO A 52 37.20 -30.56 13.47
C PRO A 52 35.69 -30.47 13.19
N GLY A 53 34.92 -29.83 14.07
CA GLY A 53 33.48 -29.59 13.89
C GLY A 53 33.18 -28.61 12.75
N GLU A 54 33.87 -27.46 12.70
CA GLU A 54 33.75 -26.48 11.60
C GLU A 54 34.19 -27.07 10.26
N ARG A 55 35.30 -27.84 10.26
CA ARG A 55 35.76 -28.53 9.05
C ARG A 55 34.69 -29.50 8.54
N HIS A 56 34.10 -30.29 9.44
CA HIS A 56 33.08 -31.25 9.08
C HIS A 56 31.81 -30.56 8.55
N SER A 57 31.36 -29.47 9.17
CA SER A 57 30.15 -28.74 8.72
C SER A 57 30.34 -28.09 7.34
N VAL A 58 31.49 -27.47 7.09
CA VAL A 58 31.80 -26.84 5.79
C VAL A 58 32.01 -27.90 4.70
N MET A 59 32.69 -29.01 5.03
CA MET A 59 32.85 -30.15 4.13
C MET A 59 31.47 -30.73 3.75
N ASP A 60 30.58 -30.91 4.71
CA ASP A 60 29.22 -31.42 4.48
C ASP A 60 28.42 -30.47 3.56
N ALA A 61 28.46 -29.16 3.86
CA ALA A 61 27.85 -28.14 3.01
C ALA A 61 28.38 -28.19 1.57
N ARG A 62 29.70 -28.34 1.38
CA ARG A 62 30.33 -28.44 0.04
C ARG A 62 29.93 -29.72 -0.71
N GLN A 63 29.83 -30.85 -0.01
CA GLN A 63 29.38 -32.12 -0.60
C GLN A 63 27.91 -32.04 -1.05
N HIS A 64 27.04 -31.49 -0.20
CA HIS A 64 25.64 -31.27 -0.55
C HIS A 64 25.50 -30.34 -1.76
N LEU A 65 26.31 -29.28 -1.86
CA LEU A 65 26.26 -28.32 -2.97
C LEU A 65 26.65 -29.01 -4.29
N THR A 66 27.68 -29.86 -4.24
CA THR A 66 28.16 -30.64 -5.39
C THR A 66 27.10 -31.63 -5.88
N ARG A 67 26.39 -32.31 -4.97
CA ARG A 67 25.32 -33.26 -5.34
C ARG A 67 24.13 -32.56 -5.99
N LEU A 68 23.79 -31.35 -5.53
CA LEU A 68 22.61 -30.62 -5.96
C LEU A 68 22.87 -29.61 -7.07
N THR A 69 24.11 -29.51 -7.57
CA THR A 69 24.51 -28.55 -8.61
C THR A 69 23.61 -28.60 -9.84
N PHE A 70 23.38 -29.80 -10.39
CA PHE A 70 22.54 -29.96 -11.58
C PHE A 70 21.10 -29.46 -11.35
N VAL A 71 20.51 -29.80 -10.21
CA VAL A 71 19.13 -29.42 -9.86
C VAL A 71 19.02 -27.90 -9.65
N LEU A 72 20.02 -27.28 -9.02
CA LEU A 72 20.07 -25.83 -8.84
C LEU A 72 20.14 -25.10 -10.19
N CYS A 73 21.00 -25.55 -11.11
CA CYS A 73 21.13 -24.98 -12.45
C CYS A 73 19.87 -25.18 -13.31
N GLU A 74 19.21 -26.34 -13.20
CA GLU A 74 17.98 -26.64 -13.95
C GLU A 74 16.80 -25.78 -13.49
N ARG A 75 16.66 -25.57 -12.17
CA ARG A 75 15.50 -24.87 -11.59
C ARG A 75 15.61 -23.36 -11.58
N PHE A 76 16.83 -22.82 -11.55
CA PHE A 76 17.03 -21.38 -11.44
C PHE A 76 16.45 -20.55 -12.59
N PRO A 77 16.58 -20.93 -13.87
CA PRO A 77 15.99 -20.17 -14.97
C PRO A 77 14.47 -19.99 -14.83
N ALA A 78 13.77 -21.06 -14.45
CA ALA A 78 12.32 -21.02 -14.23
C ALA A 78 11.95 -20.14 -13.03
N ALA A 79 12.71 -20.24 -11.93
CA ALA A 79 12.50 -19.39 -10.76
C ALA A 79 12.77 -17.91 -11.05
N LEU A 80 13.79 -17.59 -11.85
CA LEU A 80 14.10 -16.22 -12.27
C LEU A 80 13.02 -15.66 -13.18
N GLN A 81 12.52 -16.44 -14.14
CA GLN A 81 11.42 -16.04 -15.00
C GLN A 81 10.15 -15.72 -14.18
N GLN A 82 9.86 -16.55 -13.18
CA GLN A 82 8.74 -16.32 -12.26
C GLN A 82 8.95 -15.05 -11.43
N ALA A 83 10.13 -14.86 -10.83
CA ALA A 83 10.44 -13.66 -10.04
C ALA A 83 10.34 -12.36 -10.88
N LEU A 84 10.77 -12.40 -12.15
CA LEU A 84 10.64 -11.26 -13.07
C LEU A 84 9.17 -10.96 -13.41
N ALA A 85 8.34 -11.99 -13.62
CA ALA A 85 6.92 -11.84 -13.89
C ALA A 85 6.16 -11.32 -12.66
N GLU A 86 6.46 -11.87 -11.48
CA GLU A 86 5.89 -11.44 -10.20
C GLU A 86 6.32 -10.01 -9.86
N GLY A 87 7.59 -9.66 -10.03
CA GLY A 87 8.10 -8.30 -9.82
C GLY A 87 7.37 -7.25 -10.67
N ALA A 88 7.01 -7.59 -11.91
CA ALA A 88 6.21 -6.72 -12.76
C ALA A 88 4.77 -6.53 -12.23
N VAL A 89 4.13 -7.60 -11.74
CA VAL A 89 2.77 -7.57 -11.17
C VAL A 89 2.75 -6.91 -9.78
N GLN A 90 3.75 -7.18 -8.94
CA GLN A 90 3.93 -6.63 -7.60
C GLN A 90 4.18 -5.13 -7.67
N LYS A 91 4.88 -4.60 -8.70
CA LYS A 91 5.03 -3.15 -8.93
C LYS A 91 3.70 -2.49 -9.32
N GLN A 92 2.89 -3.15 -10.14
CA GLN A 92 1.56 -2.68 -10.54
C GLN A 92 0.54 -2.76 -9.39
N LYS A 93 0.75 -3.69 -8.45
CA LYS A 93 0.06 -3.73 -7.16
C LYS A 93 0.62 -2.67 -6.21
N SER A 94 1.93 -2.57 -5.97
CA SER A 94 2.61 -1.61 -5.08
C SER A 94 2.26 -0.17 -5.42
N THR A 95 2.21 0.22 -6.69
CA THR A 95 1.71 1.54 -7.12
C THR A 95 0.22 1.76 -6.84
N ARG A 96 -0.60 0.69 -6.80
CA ARG A 96 -2.00 0.69 -6.31
C ARG A 96 -2.11 0.44 -4.79
N SER A 97 -1.03 -0.03 -4.17
CA SER A 97 -0.90 -0.64 -2.84
C SER A 97 0.17 0.09 -2.03
N LEU A 98 0.32 1.39 -2.25
CA LEU A 98 1.06 2.29 -1.37
C LEU A 98 0.36 2.43 0.02
N PHE A 99 -0.67 1.63 0.29
CA PHE A 99 -1.43 1.55 1.55
C PHE A 99 -1.75 0.14 2.03
N ALA A 100 -1.48 -0.90 1.26
CA ALA A 100 -1.55 -2.26 1.77
C ALA A 100 -0.11 -2.75 1.97
N VAL A 101 0.58 -2.14 2.94
CA VAL A 101 1.57 -2.91 3.71
C VAL A 101 0.74 -3.71 4.69
N HIS A 102 0.47 -4.96 4.35
CA HIS A 102 -0.15 -5.91 5.28
C HIS A 102 0.83 -6.14 6.43
N PHE A 103 0.49 -5.66 7.63
CA PHE A 103 1.23 -5.97 8.87
C PHE A 103 1.02 -7.43 9.34
N ASP A 104 0.39 -8.27 8.52
CA ASP A 104 0.38 -9.74 8.66
C ASP A 104 1.76 -10.35 8.36
N GLU A 105 2.73 -9.61 7.80
CA GLU A 105 4.12 -10.09 7.65
C GLU A 105 5.00 -9.83 8.88
N LEU A 106 4.43 -9.24 9.94
CA LEU A 106 5.08 -8.97 11.23
C LEU A 106 4.32 -9.68 12.35
N GLU A 107 4.01 -10.95 12.10
CA GLU A 107 3.69 -11.94 13.14
C GLU A 107 4.83 -11.98 14.16
N LEU A 108 4.55 -12.46 15.38
CA LEU A 108 5.60 -12.91 16.30
C LEU A 108 6.45 -13.93 15.55
N MET A 109 7.57 -13.46 15.01
CA MET A 109 8.50 -14.31 14.32
C MET A 109 9.14 -15.20 15.37
N ASP A 110 8.90 -16.51 15.26
CA ASP A 110 9.72 -17.50 15.94
C ASP A 110 11.22 -17.18 15.66
N GLU A 111 12.13 -17.51 16.58
CA GLU A 111 13.57 -17.19 16.42
C GLU A 111 14.14 -17.64 15.06
N SER A 112 13.58 -18.70 14.45
CA SER A 112 13.93 -19.17 13.11
C SER A 112 13.47 -18.23 11.99
N GLN A 113 12.29 -17.62 12.09
CA GLN A 113 11.77 -16.67 11.11
C GLN A 113 12.52 -15.33 11.17
N ILE A 114 12.94 -14.89 12.36
CA ILE A 114 13.83 -13.73 12.55
C ILE A 114 15.19 -14.01 11.92
N ASN A 115 15.76 -15.19 12.15
CA ASN A 115 17.03 -15.56 11.53
C ASN A 115 16.90 -15.59 9.99
N ASP A 116 15.84 -16.17 9.44
CA ASP A 116 15.59 -16.19 8.00
C ASP A 116 15.39 -14.77 7.41
N SER A 117 14.74 -13.84 8.13
CA SER A 117 14.57 -12.45 7.65
C SER A 117 15.88 -11.67 7.70
N VAL A 118 16.67 -11.82 8.77
CA VAL A 118 18.00 -11.23 8.91
C VAL A 118 18.97 -11.79 7.87
N GLU A 119 18.92 -13.09 7.59
CA GLU A 119 19.72 -13.73 6.54
C GLU A 119 19.35 -13.19 5.15
N ARG A 120 18.06 -13.05 4.86
CA ARG A 120 17.59 -12.44 3.60
C ARG A 120 18.05 -10.99 3.45
N ALA A 121 17.91 -10.18 4.50
CA ALA A 121 18.34 -8.78 4.51
C ALA A 121 19.85 -8.65 4.29
N ARG A 122 20.65 -9.47 5.01
CA ARG A 122 22.11 -9.52 4.87
C ARG A 122 22.53 -9.95 3.47
N ALA A 123 21.92 -11.00 2.92
CA ALA A 123 22.17 -11.44 1.55
C ALA A 123 21.82 -10.34 0.53
N GLY A 124 20.71 -9.63 0.76
CA GLY A 124 20.29 -8.47 -0.04
C GLY A 124 21.31 -7.35 -0.03
N GLN A 125 21.81 -6.97 1.14
CA GLN A 125 22.82 -5.92 1.30
C GLN A 125 24.13 -6.28 0.57
N VAL A 126 24.60 -7.52 0.73
CA VAL A 126 25.83 -8.01 0.07
C VAL A 126 25.71 -7.94 -1.45
N VAL A 127 24.58 -8.37 -2.02
CA VAL A 127 24.37 -8.30 -3.47
C VAL A 127 24.27 -6.84 -3.92
N ALA A 128 23.53 -5.99 -3.19
CA ALA A 128 23.33 -4.59 -3.51
C ALA A 128 24.65 -3.79 -3.53
N GLU A 129 25.49 -3.99 -2.52
CA GLU A 129 26.82 -3.35 -2.43
C GLU A 129 27.72 -3.76 -3.61
N ALA A 130 27.71 -5.04 -3.99
CA ALA A 130 28.53 -5.54 -5.09
C ALA A 130 28.17 -4.91 -6.45
N VAL A 131 26.89 -4.58 -6.68
CA VAL A 131 26.38 -4.08 -7.97
C VAL A 131 26.03 -2.59 -7.97
N GLN A 132 26.21 -1.86 -6.85
CA GLN A 132 25.72 -0.49 -6.66
C GLN A 132 26.10 0.46 -7.80
N ALA A 133 27.40 0.52 -8.16
CA ALA A 133 27.89 1.41 -9.21
C ALA A 133 27.41 1.00 -10.62
N PRO A 134 27.61 -0.25 -11.09
CA PRO A 134 27.07 -0.71 -12.37
C PRO A 134 25.54 -0.59 -12.49
N LEU A 135 24.80 -0.81 -11.41
CA LEU A 135 23.34 -0.73 -11.43
C LEU A 135 22.85 0.71 -11.69
N ALA A 136 23.53 1.71 -11.12
CA ALA A 136 23.19 3.11 -11.34
C ALA A 136 23.37 3.52 -12.81
N ASP A 137 24.47 3.08 -13.43
CA ASP A 137 24.75 3.33 -14.85
C ASP A 137 23.75 2.58 -15.76
N LEU A 138 23.46 1.32 -15.44
CA LEU A 138 22.50 0.50 -16.18
C LEU A 138 21.08 1.09 -16.11
N ASN A 139 20.65 1.59 -14.95
CA ASN A 139 19.36 2.25 -14.78
C ASN A 139 19.23 3.47 -15.71
N ALA A 140 20.29 4.28 -15.84
CA ALA A 140 20.27 5.45 -16.70
C ALA A 140 20.18 5.10 -18.19
N LEU A 141 20.89 4.06 -18.63
CA LEU A 141 20.84 3.58 -20.00
C LEU A 141 19.49 2.92 -20.32
N LEU A 142 18.95 2.11 -19.42
CA LEU A 142 17.64 1.47 -19.62
C LEU A 142 16.49 2.49 -19.63
N SER A 143 16.52 3.49 -18.76
CA SER A 143 15.56 4.60 -18.80
C SER A 143 15.64 5.38 -20.12
N ALA A 144 16.84 5.63 -20.64
CA ALA A 144 17.01 6.29 -21.93
C ALA A 144 16.47 5.45 -23.10
N VAL A 145 16.72 4.13 -23.09
CA VAL A 145 16.18 3.20 -24.08
C VAL A 145 14.65 3.18 -24.08
N GLN A 146 14.02 3.33 -22.92
CA GLN A 146 12.57 3.43 -22.77
C GLN A 146 12.01 4.82 -23.11
N GLY A 147 12.86 5.76 -23.54
CA GLY A 147 12.46 7.12 -23.93
C GLY A 147 12.21 8.06 -22.74
N GLN A 148 12.67 7.71 -21.54
CA GLN A 148 12.55 8.58 -20.36
C GLN A 148 13.72 9.57 -20.32
N ALA A 149 13.41 10.85 -20.09
CA ALA A 149 14.40 11.91 -19.96
C ALA A 149 15.15 11.87 -18.60
N THR A 150 14.58 11.20 -17.60
CA THR A 150 15.09 11.09 -16.24
C THR A 150 15.24 9.63 -15.81
N VAL A 151 16.32 9.33 -15.08
CA VAL A 151 16.54 7.98 -14.53
C VAL A 151 15.41 7.60 -13.57
N SER A 152 14.78 6.47 -13.82
CA SER A 152 13.75 5.89 -12.95
C SER A 152 14.13 4.44 -12.62
N ALA A 153 14.68 4.21 -11.43
CA ALA A 153 15.09 2.88 -10.96
C ALA A 153 13.93 1.86 -10.93
N ASP A 154 12.69 2.35 -10.88
CA ASP A 154 11.46 1.55 -10.85
C ASP A 154 11.18 0.81 -12.17
N HIS A 155 11.72 1.30 -13.30
CA HIS A 155 11.46 0.74 -14.63
C HIS A 155 12.53 -0.25 -15.11
N ASN A 156 13.53 -0.55 -14.28
CA ASN A 156 14.48 -1.62 -14.57
C ASN A 156 13.87 -2.99 -14.20
N PRO A 157 13.66 -3.91 -15.15
CA PRO A 157 13.18 -5.26 -14.85
C PRO A 157 14.29 -6.17 -14.32
N LEU A 158 15.57 -5.86 -14.53
CA LEU A 158 16.71 -6.70 -14.17
C LEU A 158 17.31 -6.29 -12.82
N GLN A 159 16.45 -6.12 -11.81
CA GLN A 159 16.87 -5.74 -10.46
C GLN A 159 17.60 -6.90 -9.75
N PRO A 160 18.69 -6.63 -9.02
CA PRO A 160 19.47 -7.66 -8.33
C PRO A 160 18.65 -8.41 -7.26
N GLN A 161 17.65 -7.76 -6.68
CA GLN A 161 16.73 -8.36 -5.71
C GLN A 161 15.95 -9.54 -6.31
N LEU A 162 15.59 -9.48 -7.59
CA LEU A 162 14.82 -10.55 -8.26
C LEU A 162 15.67 -11.79 -8.50
N TYR A 163 16.97 -11.60 -8.79
CA TYR A 163 17.93 -12.71 -8.88
C TYR A 163 18.15 -13.38 -7.53
N LEU A 164 18.25 -12.58 -6.46
CA LEU A 164 18.37 -13.11 -5.10
C LEU A 164 17.10 -13.85 -4.66
N GLN A 165 15.91 -13.32 -4.96
CA GLN A 165 14.64 -13.98 -4.67
C GLN A 165 14.53 -15.33 -5.39
N ALA A 166 14.91 -15.38 -6.67
CA ALA A 166 14.95 -16.63 -7.43
C ALA A 166 15.94 -17.64 -6.81
N LEU A 167 17.14 -17.18 -6.41
CA LEU A 167 18.14 -18.02 -5.73
C LEU A 167 17.59 -18.59 -4.41
N GLN A 168 16.97 -17.75 -3.58
CA GLN A 168 16.37 -18.15 -2.30
C GLN A 168 15.25 -19.17 -2.49
N ALA A 169 14.38 -18.96 -3.48
CA ALA A 169 13.29 -19.88 -3.82
C ALA A 169 13.82 -21.27 -4.21
N VAL A 170 14.88 -21.34 -5.02
CA VAL A 170 15.46 -22.63 -5.42
C VAL A 170 16.17 -23.31 -4.25
N VAL A 171 16.97 -22.57 -3.46
CA VAL A 171 17.67 -23.12 -2.30
C VAL A 171 16.69 -23.63 -1.25
N GLY A 172 15.58 -22.92 -1.02
CA GLY A 172 14.51 -23.35 -0.10
C GLY A 172 13.89 -24.70 -0.49
N GLN A 173 13.86 -25.05 -1.77
CA GLN A 173 13.31 -26.31 -2.25
C GLN A 173 14.26 -27.52 -2.09
N MET A 174 15.54 -27.31 -1.77
CA MET A 174 16.55 -28.37 -1.75
C MET A 174 16.50 -29.29 -0.52
N GLN A 175 15.57 -29.04 0.43
CA GLN A 175 15.38 -29.83 1.66
C GLN A 175 16.68 -30.12 2.45
N VAL A 176 17.64 -29.19 2.43
CA VAL A 176 18.88 -29.26 3.22
C VAL A 176 18.65 -28.77 4.65
N SER A 177 19.51 -29.19 5.58
CA SER A 177 19.50 -28.70 6.96
C SER A 177 19.68 -27.18 7.02
N GLU A 178 19.15 -26.57 8.08
CA GLU A 178 19.21 -25.12 8.27
C GLU A 178 20.64 -24.59 8.36
N THR A 179 21.54 -25.34 9.01
CA THR A 179 22.96 -25.00 9.12
C THR A 179 23.65 -24.97 7.75
N VAL A 180 23.40 -25.98 6.90
CA VAL A 180 23.94 -26.05 5.54
C VAL A 180 23.36 -24.93 4.67
N ARG A 181 22.06 -24.64 4.80
CA ARG A 181 21.38 -23.56 4.07
C ARG A 181 21.99 -22.19 4.38
N ARG A 182 22.23 -21.91 5.67
CA ARG A 182 22.86 -20.66 6.12
C ARG A 182 24.27 -20.52 5.60
N ASP A 183 25.08 -21.58 5.71
CA ASP A 183 26.44 -21.59 5.17
C ASP A 183 26.43 -21.37 3.65
N TRP A 184 25.44 -21.92 2.93
CA TRP A 184 25.30 -21.67 1.49
C TRP A 184 24.90 -20.24 1.17
N MET A 185 23.87 -19.70 1.82
CA MET A 185 23.25 -18.44 1.44
C MET A 185 24.24 -17.28 1.45
N TRP A 186 25.11 -17.22 2.45
CA TRP A 186 26.16 -16.20 2.54
C TRP A 186 27.12 -16.26 1.34
N HIS A 187 27.67 -17.43 1.03
CA HIS A 187 28.63 -17.60 -0.06
C HIS A 187 27.98 -17.48 -1.45
N LEU A 188 26.74 -17.97 -1.61
CA LEU A 188 25.96 -17.84 -2.84
C LEU A 188 25.60 -16.37 -3.13
N ALA A 189 25.21 -15.59 -2.11
CA ALA A 189 24.90 -14.17 -2.29
C ALA A 189 26.14 -13.36 -2.73
N GLN A 190 27.31 -13.63 -2.13
CA GLN A 190 28.57 -13.00 -2.55
C GLN A 190 28.94 -13.35 -4.00
N ALA A 191 28.88 -14.64 -4.35
CA ALA A 191 29.15 -15.09 -5.71
C ALA A 191 28.17 -14.52 -6.73
N LEU A 192 26.87 -14.48 -6.38
CA LEU A 192 25.82 -13.88 -7.21
C LEU A 192 26.07 -12.38 -7.45
N GLY A 193 26.40 -11.62 -6.40
CA GLY A 193 26.69 -10.18 -6.53
C GLY A 193 27.87 -9.90 -7.46
N HIS A 194 28.95 -10.69 -7.36
CA HIS A 194 30.11 -10.56 -8.24
C HIS A 194 29.76 -10.90 -9.70
N GLU A 195 29.04 -12.01 -9.93
CA GLU A 195 28.65 -12.44 -11.28
C GLU A 195 27.64 -11.49 -11.93
N LEU A 196 26.69 -10.94 -11.16
CA LEU A 196 25.77 -9.91 -11.64
C LEU A 196 26.49 -8.63 -12.02
N ARG A 197 27.49 -8.20 -11.24
CA ARG A 197 28.32 -7.04 -11.59
C ARG A 197 29.00 -7.23 -12.94
N VAL A 198 29.56 -8.41 -13.21
CA VAL A 198 30.19 -8.72 -14.50
C VAL A 198 29.18 -8.64 -15.64
N LEU A 199 27.97 -9.21 -15.46
CA LEU A 199 26.91 -9.14 -16.47
C LEU A 199 26.41 -7.72 -16.72
N TYR A 200 26.20 -6.92 -15.66
CA TYR A 200 25.73 -5.54 -15.81
C TYR A 200 26.74 -4.69 -16.57
N LEU A 201 28.03 -4.84 -16.30
CA LEU A 201 29.08 -4.13 -17.06
C LEU A 201 29.08 -4.54 -18.53
N GLU A 202 28.85 -5.81 -18.84
CA GLU A 202 28.73 -6.28 -20.22
C GLU A 202 27.50 -5.71 -20.93
N TRP A 203 26.34 -5.64 -20.27
CA TRP A 203 25.15 -5.01 -20.85
C TRP A 203 25.28 -3.51 -21.02
N ILE A 204 25.92 -2.81 -20.07
CA ILE A 204 26.25 -1.38 -20.20
C ILE A 204 27.09 -1.17 -21.46
N ARG A 205 28.14 -1.99 -21.65
CA ARG A 205 28.98 -1.94 -22.85
C ARG A 205 28.18 -2.16 -24.13
N GLN A 206 27.31 -3.16 -24.16
CA GLN A 206 26.46 -3.45 -25.33
C GLN A 206 25.46 -2.32 -25.64
N LEU A 207 24.86 -1.71 -24.61
CA LEU A 207 23.95 -0.57 -24.77
C LEU A 207 24.67 0.67 -25.31
N GLN A 208 25.87 0.95 -24.79
CA GLN A 208 26.70 2.05 -25.25
C GLN A 208 27.20 1.84 -26.69
N GLU A 209 27.63 0.63 -27.05
CA GLU A 209 27.99 0.26 -28.42
C GLU A 209 26.78 0.35 -29.38
N GLY A 210 25.58 0.10 -28.88
CA GLY A 210 24.30 0.31 -29.57
C GLY A 210 23.89 1.78 -29.71
N GLY A 211 24.72 2.74 -29.29
CA GLY A 211 24.49 4.18 -29.45
C GLY A 211 23.55 4.80 -28.42
N VAL A 212 23.21 4.09 -27.34
CA VAL A 212 22.35 4.60 -26.26
C VAL A 212 23.12 5.59 -25.41
N GLN A 213 22.58 6.80 -25.26
CA GLN A 213 23.10 7.81 -24.33
C GLN A 213 22.35 7.71 -22.99
N PRO A 214 23.04 7.80 -21.84
CA PRO A 214 22.39 7.68 -20.53
C PRO A 214 21.47 8.86 -20.23
N ALA A 215 20.33 8.59 -19.57
CA ALA A 215 19.40 9.60 -19.13
C ALA A 215 19.96 10.45 -17.98
N GLY A 216 19.45 11.69 -17.82
CA GLY A 216 19.86 12.59 -16.75
C GLY A 216 19.33 12.16 -15.38
N TYR A 217 20.09 12.43 -14.31
CA TYR A 217 19.69 12.17 -12.94
C TYR A 217 18.99 13.40 -12.36
N ALA A 218 17.77 13.25 -11.83
CA ALA A 218 17.12 14.30 -11.07
C ALA A 218 17.49 14.16 -9.59
N VAL A 219 18.33 15.06 -9.08
CA VAL A 219 18.73 15.09 -7.67
C VAL A 219 17.87 16.13 -6.95
N ARG A 220 17.10 15.69 -5.95
CA ARG A 220 16.35 16.59 -5.08
C ARG A 220 17.31 17.25 -4.10
N GLN A 221 17.47 18.57 -4.21
CA GLN A 221 18.27 19.34 -3.27
C GLN A 221 17.57 19.43 -1.91
N ALA A 222 18.34 19.69 -0.87
CA ALA A 222 17.82 19.89 0.49
C ALA A 222 16.81 21.06 0.58
N SER A 223 16.82 21.98 -0.39
CA SER A 223 15.83 23.07 -0.55
C SER A 223 14.47 22.61 -1.10
N GLY A 224 14.35 21.36 -1.59
CA GLY A 224 13.15 20.83 -2.22
C GLY A 224 13.12 20.96 -3.74
N ASP A 225 14.05 21.71 -4.35
CA ASP A 225 14.18 21.85 -5.81
C ASP A 225 14.87 20.64 -6.46
N TYR A 226 14.49 20.31 -7.69
CA TYR A 226 15.13 19.26 -8.48
C TYR A 226 16.20 19.83 -9.39
N VAL A 227 17.44 19.38 -9.21
CA VAL A 227 18.54 19.67 -10.14
C VAL A 227 18.79 18.48 -11.03
N TYR A 228 18.71 18.72 -12.34
CA TYR A 228 18.99 17.72 -13.36
C TYR A 228 20.49 17.70 -13.61
N MET A 229 21.14 16.62 -13.18
CA MET A 229 22.55 16.34 -13.45
C MET A 229 22.67 15.45 -14.67
N ASN A 230 23.42 15.92 -15.67
CA ASN A 230 23.79 15.06 -16.78
C ASN A 230 24.83 14.02 -16.31
N PRO A 231 24.78 12.79 -16.87
CA PRO A 231 25.83 11.80 -16.65
C PRO A 231 27.20 12.37 -17.03
N THR A 232 28.24 12.06 -16.25
CA THR A 232 29.56 12.70 -16.38
C THR A 232 30.59 11.78 -17.03
N GLY A 233 31.50 12.35 -17.83
CA GLY A 233 32.58 11.63 -18.51
C GLY A 233 32.23 11.05 -19.88
N PRO A 234 33.22 10.59 -20.67
CA PRO A 234 33.05 10.10 -22.04
C PRO A 234 32.20 8.81 -22.16
N HIS A 235 31.98 8.11 -21.04
CA HIS A 235 31.17 6.89 -20.96
C HIS A 235 29.85 7.09 -20.20
N GLY A 236 29.54 8.34 -19.77
CA GLY A 236 28.26 8.68 -19.17
C GLY A 236 27.95 7.96 -17.84
N HIS A 237 28.89 8.02 -16.90
CA HIS A 237 28.71 7.44 -15.57
C HIS A 237 27.76 8.25 -14.69
N ALA A 238 27.13 7.56 -13.74
CA ALA A 238 26.35 8.15 -12.66
C ALA A 238 27.19 9.19 -11.88
N PRO A 239 26.61 10.35 -11.52
CA PRO A 239 27.28 11.34 -10.69
C PRO A 239 27.82 10.72 -9.39
N GLY A 240 29.11 10.92 -9.11
CA GLY A 240 29.79 10.37 -7.93
C GLY A 240 30.35 8.95 -8.10
N PHE A 241 30.18 8.31 -9.28
CA PHE A 241 30.65 6.95 -9.54
C PHE A 241 31.61 6.83 -10.74
N GLY A 242 31.97 7.96 -11.38
CA GLY A 242 32.96 8.00 -12.46
C GLY A 242 34.42 7.93 -11.94
N PRO A 243 35.39 7.60 -12.80
CA PRO A 243 36.80 7.62 -12.43
C PRO A 243 37.22 9.05 -12.02
N GLU A 244 37.83 9.19 -10.83
CA GLU A 244 38.21 10.46 -10.17
C GLU A 244 39.12 11.40 -10.99
N THR A 245 39.52 11.03 -12.21
CA THR A 245 40.47 11.76 -13.05
C THR A 245 39.83 12.78 -13.99
N ALA A 246 38.50 12.95 -14.00
CA ALA A 246 37.80 13.87 -14.90
C ALA A 246 37.23 15.12 -14.21
N ALA A 247 38.00 15.77 -13.34
CA ALA A 247 37.71 17.15 -12.92
C ALA A 247 38.35 18.13 -13.93
N GLY A 248 37.62 18.45 -15.00
CA GLY A 248 37.94 19.54 -15.94
C GLY A 248 37.22 20.85 -15.56
N PRO A 249 37.72 22.02 -15.98
CA PRO A 249 37.47 23.30 -15.32
C PRO A 249 36.06 23.83 -15.55
N ILE A 250 35.44 24.35 -14.48
CA ILE A 250 34.22 25.15 -14.55
C ILE A 250 34.61 26.53 -15.09
N GLU A 251 34.16 26.88 -16.29
CA GLU A 251 34.32 28.22 -16.85
C GLU A 251 33.39 29.22 -16.14
N ASP A 252 34.02 30.24 -15.56
CA ASP A 252 33.41 31.44 -14.97
C ASP A 252 32.68 32.29 -16.03
N ALA A 253 31.41 32.61 -15.78
CA ALA A 253 30.77 33.80 -16.34
C ALA A 253 30.90 34.94 -15.32
N SER A 254 31.78 35.88 -15.63
CA SER A 254 32.17 37.02 -14.79
C SER A 254 31.21 38.22 -14.91
N ALA A 255 31.00 38.93 -13.80
CA ALA A 255 30.78 40.38 -13.80
C ALA A 255 31.20 41.04 -12.46
N SER A 256 32.35 41.71 -12.50
CA SER A 256 32.74 42.99 -11.84
C SER A 256 32.73 43.16 -10.31
N ALA A 257 33.92 43.27 -9.67
CA ALA A 257 34.63 44.54 -9.36
C ALA A 257 35.68 44.44 -8.21
N SER A 258 36.97 44.52 -8.58
CA SER A 258 38.19 45.23 -8.03
C SER A 258 38.53 45.32 -6.49
N PRO A 259 39.76 45.71 -6.06
CA PRO A 259 40.82 44.77 -5.59
C PRO A 259 41.59 45.11 -4.27
N GLY A 260 41.94 44.05 -3.50
CA GLY A 260 43.13 43.90 -2.63
C GLY A 260 43.21 44.64 -1.27
N PRO A 261 44.22 44.38 -0.39
CA PRO A 261 45.04 43.17 -0.20
C PRO A 261 45.15 42.73 1.29
N GLN A 262 45.41 41.44 1.58
CA GLN A 262 46.50 40.96 2.46
C GLN A 262 46.36 39.47 2.80
N ALA A 263 47.52 38.83 2.75
CA ALA A 263 47.77 37.41 2.88
C ALA A 263 47.46 36.85 4.27
N ALA A 264 46.85 35.66 4.28
CA ALA A 264 47.15 34.62 5.24
C ALA A 264 47.07 33.27 4.53
N THR A 265 48.20 32.58 4.49
CA THR A 265 48.38 31.20 4.07
C THR A 265 47.44 30.28 4.85
N VAL A 266 46.49 29.64 4.16
CA VAL A 266 45.69 28.56 4.73
C VAL A 266 46.34 27.24 4.33
N ALA A 267 46.98 26.63 5.31
CA ALA A 267 47.29 25.21 5.34
C ALA A 267 46.01 24.40 5.11
N HIS A 268 46.13 23.24 4.47
CA HIS A 268 45.04 22.26 4.43
C HIS A 268 44.54 22.00 5.85
N ASP A 269 43.32 22.43 6.16
CA ASP A 269 42.63 22.00 7.36
C ASP A 269 41.49 21.08 6.91
N GLU A 270 41.72 19.79 7.14
CA GLU A 270 40.72 18.75 7.11
C GLU A 270 39.65 19.10 8.15
N SER A 271 38.62 19.84 7.77
CA SER A 271 37.39 19.94 8.55
C SER A 271 36.52 18.70 8.33
N LEU A 272 37.10 17.52 8.52
CA LEU A 272 36.34 16.34 8.91
C LEU A 272 35.83 16.62 10.32
N LEU A 273 34.53 16.84 10.44
CA LEU A 273 33.82 16.68 11.69
C LEU A 273 33.94 15.21 12.10
N THR A 274 35.01 14.87 12.81
CA THR A 274 35.09 13.59 13.48
C THR A 274 33.91 13.52 14.46
N LEU A 275 33.26 12.35 14.49
CA LEU A 275 32.11 12.04 15.33
C LEU A 275 32.32 12.48 16.80
N ASP A 276 33.58 12.52 17.23
CA ASP A 276 34.05 12.96 18.55
C ASP A 276 33.91 14.48 18.81
N ARG A 277 34.16 15.35 17.81
CA ARG A 277 33.92 16.81 17.93
C ARG A 277 32.44 17.14 17.91
N LEU A 278 31.65 16.38 17.14
CA LEU A 278 30.19 16.50 17.10
C LEU A 278 29.56 16.04 18.43
N ARG A 279 30.11 14.99 19.06
CA ARG A 279 29.74 14.53 20.41
C ARG A 279 30.04 15.55 21.50
N ARG A 280 31.21 16.21 21.45
CA ARG A 280 31.61 17.26 22.40
C ARG A 280 30.72 18.50 22.34
N LEU A 281 30.29 18.88 21.14
CA LEU A 281 29.36 20.01 20.96
C LEU A 281 27.91 19.67 21.29
N LEU A 282 27.49 18.41 21.13
CA LEU A 282 26.16 17.91 21.53
C LEU A 282 26.03 17.66 23.04
N ALA A 283 27.15 17.51 23.77
CA ALA A 283 27.18 17.31 25.22
C ALA A 283 27.28 18.61 26.05
N GLY A 284 27.43 19.78 25.41
CA GLY A 284 27.36 21.08 26.09
C GLY A 284 28.62 21.53 26.84
N GLU A 285 29.81 21.01 26.52
CA GLU A 285 31.06 21.42 27.20
C GLU A 285 31.68 22.68 26.58
N LEU A 286 31.31 23.84 27.11
CA LEU A 286 32.02 25.12 26.93
C LEU A 286 32.26 25.76 28.30
N SER A 287 33.20 25.22 29.09
CA SER A 287 33.88 25.99 30.13
C SER A 287 35.17 25.31 30.63
N ASP A 288 36.18 26.15 30.80
CA ASP A 288 37.58 25.95 31.19
C ASP A 288 37.78 25.18 32.53
N ALA A 289 38.45 24.02 32.53
CA ALA A 289 39.21 23.41 33.65
C ALA A 289 39.81 22.03 33.23
N PRO A 290 40.91 21.55 33.86
CA PRO A 290 41.88 20.67 33.20
C PRO A 290 41.47 19.20 33.14
N SER A 291 41.82 18.57 32.02
CA SER A 291 41.57 17.17 31.68
C SER A 291 42.11 16.17 32.72
N PRO A 292 41.36 15.10 33.03
CA PRO A 292 41.94 13.80 33.33
C PRO A 292 41.89 12.87 32.10
N SER A 293 42.66 11.79 32.20
CA SER A 293 43.24 10.94 31.15
C SER A 293 42.26 10.23 30.19
N PRO A 294 42.71 9.93 28.95
CA PRO A 294 41.90 9.32 27.91
C PRO A 294 41.99 7.79 27.95
N GLU A 295 41.06 7.08 28.59
CA GLU A 295 40.92 5.62 28.39
C GLU A 295 39.62 4.99 28.91
N GLU A 296 38.47 5.69 28.86
CA GLU A 296 37.16 5.05 29.13
C GLU A 296 36.25 5.07 27.88
N SER A 297 35.99 3.87 27.35
CA SER A 297 35.15 3.63 26.17
C SER A 297 33.70 3.96 26.48
N PHE A 298 32.97 4.42 25.45
CA PHE A 298 31.57 4.82 25.53
C PHE A 298 30.64 3.72 26.10
N SER A 299 30.97 2.45 25.89
CA SER A 299 30.25 1.32 26.47
C SER A 299 30.25 1.35 27.99
N ASP A 300 31.37 1.69 28.63
CA ASP A 300 31.49 1.68 30.10
C ASP A 300 30.71 2.82 30.75
N ARG A 301 30.59 3.96 30.05
CA ARG A 301 29.77 5.09 30.48
C ARG A 301 28.27 4.84 30.30
N PHE A 302 27.87 4.19 29.20
CA PHE A 302 26.48 3.82 28.94
C PHE A 302 25.96 2.80 29.95
N THR A 303 26.76 1.77 30.26
CA THR A 303 26.42 0.77 31.28
C THR A 303 26.30 1.39 32.67
N ARG A 304 27.11 2.39 33.02
CA ARG A 304 27.05 3.04 34.34
C ARG A 304 25.83 3.96 34.52
N GLU A 305 25.37 4.63 33.47
CA GLU A 305 24.19 5.52 33.51
C GLU A 305 22.88 4.72 33.56
N PHE A 306 22.86 3.50 33.00
CA PHE A 306 21.68 2.63 32.94
C PHE A 306 21.68 1.48 33.97
N GLU A 307 22.83 1.09 34.52
CA GLU A 307 22.97 0.02 35.53
C GLU A 307 23.60 0.49 36.86
N GLY A 308 23.65 1.79 37.13
CA GLY A 308 24.13 2.30 38.42
C GLY A 308 23.17 1.98 39.56
N PRO A 309 23.59 1.28 40.65
CA PRO A 309 22.75 1.11 41.82
C PRO A 309 22.71 2.43 42.60
N ASP A 310 21.51 2.80 43.02
CA ASP A 310 21.14 3.92 43.87
C ASP A 310 21.05 5.31 43.22
N SER A 311 19.82 5.68 42.83
CA SER A 311 19.17 6.85 43.44
C SER A 311 17.64 6.81 43.34
N LEU A 312 17.04 6.64 44.53
CA LEU A 312 15.68 6.99 44.98
C LEU A 312 14.56 5.96 44.81
N ALA A 313 14.22 5.42 45.98
CA ALA A 313 13.12 4.54 46.31
C ALA A 313 11.74 5.19 46.17
N ASP A 314 10.76 4.28 45.99
CA ASP A 314 9.31 4.40 46.20
C ASP A 314 8.44 4.83 45.01
N ALA A 315 8.49 4.06 43.92
CA ALA A 315 7.35 3.70 43.05
C ALA A 315 7.74 2.49 42.19
N PRO A 316 6.83 1.53 41.89
CA PRO A 316 7.13 0.50 40.90
C PRO A 316 7.34 1.18 39.53
N PRO A 317 8.45 0.93 38.82
CA PRO A 317 8.65 1.52 37.50
C PRO A 317 7.58 0.98 36.54
N PRO A 318 6.99 1.82 35.66
CA PRO A 318 6.29 1.28 34.50
C PRO A 318 7.32 0.53 33.64
N ASP A 319 7.04 -0.74 33.36
CA ASP A 319 7.90 -1.72 32.69
C ASP A 319 8.19 -1.42 31.20
N PHE A 320 8.04 -0.17 30.76
CA PHE A 320 8.07 0.21 29.35
C PHE A 320 8.66 1.60 29.15
N ASP A 321 9.96 1.74 29.38
CA ASP A 321 10.69 2.91 28.91
C ASP A 321 11.24 2.68 27.50
N ILE A 322 10.83 3.59 26.59
CA ILE A 322 11.47 3.98 25.33
C ILE A 322 11.08 3.13 24.09
N THR A 323 9.90 3.44 23.53
CA THR A 323 9.37 2.98 22.22
C THR A 323 10.00 3.68 21.00
N VAL A 324 11.11 4.40 21.18
CA VAL A 324 11.85 5.09 20.10
C VAL A 324 12.41 4.14 19.01
N PRO A 325 12.78 2.87 19.27
CA PRO A 325 13.36 2.01 18.24
C PRO A 325 12.42 1.74 17.06
N ALA A 326 11.14 1.43 17.31
CA ALA A 326 10.20 1.02 16.26
C ALA A 326 9.83 2.17 15.30
N ALA A 327 9.66 3.39 15.82
CA ALA A 327 9.40 4.56 14.98
C ALA A 327 10.63 4.97 14.18
N PHE A 328 11.83 4.81 14.76
CA PHE A 328 13.10 5.10 14.08
C PHE A 328 13.41 4.08 12.97
N GLU A 329 13.12 2.79 13.22
CA GLU A 329 13.27 1.70 12.25
C GLU A 329 12.30 1.87 11.06
N ALA A 330 11.02 2.20 11.33
CA ALA A 330 10.06 2.51 10.26
C ALA A 330 10.48 3.74 9.43
N LEU A 331 11.07 4.77 10.06
CA LEU A 331 11.60 5.94 9.35
C LEU A 331 12.87 5.65 8.54
N GLN A 332 13.70 4.70 9.01
CA GLN A 332 14.87 4.18 8.29
C GLN A 332 14.46 3.42 7.03
N GLU A 333 13.46 2.53 7.12
CA GLU A 333 12.92 1.81 5.96
C GLU A 333 12.34 2.75 4.89
N MET A 334 11.78 3.89 5.32
CA MET A 334 11.20 4.88 4.42
C MET A 334 12.22 5.88 3.83
N ASN A 335 13.52 5.78 4.16
CA ASN A 335 14.56 6.77 3.82
C ASN A 335 14.23 8.23 4.25
N GLN A 336 13.36 8.42 5.24
CA GLN A 336 12.91 9.75 5.67
C GLN A 336 13.70 10.31 6.87
N VAL A 337 14.65 9.53 7.41
CA VAL A 337 15.56 9.96 8.50
C VAL A 337 16.28 11.27 8.17
N GLY A 338 16.67 11.48 6.91
CA GLY A 338 17.31 12.71 6.45
C GLY A 338 16.42 13.95 6.62
N HIS A 339 15.12 13.84 6.31
CA HIS A 339 14.16 14.95 6.48
C HIS A 339 13.89 15.24 7.96
N MET A 340 13.84 14.20 8.81
CA MET A 340 13.69 14.35 10.26
C MET A 340 14.91 15.05 10.87
N VAL A 341 16.13 14.63 10.53
CA VAL A 341 17.39 15.26 10.99
C VAL A 341 17.53 16.68 10.46
N GLN A 342 17.12 16.95 9.21
CA GLN A 342 17.12 18.30 8.63
C GLN A 342 16.13 19.22 9.35
N ARG A 343 14.95 18.75 9.76
CA ARG A 343 13.97 19.55 10.54
C ARG A 343 14.41 19.79 11.97
N LEU A 344 14.94 18.76 12.64
CA LEU A 344 15.59 18.89 13.95
C LEU A 344 16.80 19.83 13.93
N GLY A 345 17.57 19.82 12.82
CA GLY A 345 18.73 20.68 12.60
C GLY A 345 18.38 22.12 12.21
N ALA A 346 17.38 22.32 11.35
CA ALA A 346 16.92 23.64 10.90
C ALA A 346 16.32 24.49 12.03
N GLN A 347 15.91 23.85 13.14
CA GLN A 347 15.24 24.51 14.26
C GLN A 347 16.17 24.84 15.45
N ARG A 348 17.49 24.61 15.33
CA ARG A 348 18.50 25.02 16.34
C ARG A 348 19.21 26.33 16.03
N GLN A 349 18.84 27.06 14.97
CA GLN A 349 19.29 28.44 14.76
C GLN A 349 18.33 29.40 15.47
N PRO A 350 18.74 30.06 16.58
CA PRO A 350 17.94 31.11 17.17
C PRO A 350 18.11 32.37 16.33
N GLY A 351 17.09 32.75 15.57
CA GLY A 351 16.96 34.10 15.00
C GLY A 351 16.79 34.22 13.49
N ALA A 352 15.72 33.67 12.92
CA ALA A 352 15.20 34.14 11.64
C ALA A 352 13.87 34.89 11.86
N PRO A 353 13.75 36.17 11.46
CA PRO A 353 12.52 36.94 11.63
C PRO A 353 11.50 36.60 10.52
N ASP A 354 10.24 36.46 10.94
CA ASP A 354 9.01 36.49 10.14
C ASP A 354 8.90 35.59 8.90
N ALA A 355 8.44 34.35 9.13
CA ALA A 355 7.49 33.71 8.22
C ALA A 355 6.12 33.70 8.90
N THR A 356 5.09 34.17 8.18
CA THR A 356 3.69 34.24 8.62
C THR A 356 3.27 33.01 9.43
N PRO A 357 2.70 33.19 10.65
CA PRO A 357 2.34 32.06 11.50
C PRO A 357 1.23 31.26 10.83
N ASN A 358 1.55 30.04 10.44
CA ASN A 358 0.54 29.07 10.02
C ASN A 358 -0.25 28.70 11.29
N PRO A 359 -1.58 28.77 11.33
CA PRO A 359 -2.35 28.54 12.56
C PRO A 359 -2.13 27.15 13.19
N GLY A 360 -1.66 26.16 12.40
CA GLY A 360 -1.25 24.84 12.90
C GLY A 360 0.14 24.79 13.57
N SER A 361 1.06 25.72 13.28
CA SER A 361 2.41 25.69 13.89
C SER A 361 2.41 26.17 15.35
N ALA A 362 1.52 27.11 15.70
CA ALA A 362 1.42 27.64 17.06
C ALA A 362 1.04 26.57 18.11
N GLY A 363 0.12 25.65 17.76
CA GLY A 363 -0.24 24.51 18.62
C GLY A 363 0.88 23.48 18.75
N ARG A 364 1.59 23.21 17.64
CA ARG A 364 2.76 22.31 17.62
C ARG A 364 3.91 22.85 18.47
N ASP A 365 4.19 24.15 18.39
CA ASP A 365 5.29 24.78 19.12
C ASP A 365 5.00 24.88 20.63
N ALA A 366 3.75 25.10 21.03
CA ALA A 366 3.34 25.04 22.44
C ALA A 366 3.49 23.62 23.02
N MET A 367 3.04 22.58 22.31
CA MET A 367 3.14 21.18 22.77
C MET A 367 4.59 20.66 22.79
N ARG A 368 5.43 21.16 21.88
CA ARG A 368 6.88 20.90 21.88
C ARG A 368 7.59 21.54 23.07
N SER A 369 7.15 22.73 23.50
CA SER A 369 7.71 23.39 24.68
C SER A 369 7.35 22.70 26.01
N SER A 370 6.28 21.90 26.03
CA SER A 370 5.91 21.06 27.19
C SER A 370 6.61 19.71 27.23
N ALA A 371 7.35 19.31 26.18
CA ALA A 371 8.10 18.06 26.17
C ALA A 371 9.33 18.15 27.08
N THR A 372 9.38 17.32 28.12
CA THR A 372 10.45 17.33 29.14
C THR A 372 11.65 16.46 28.78
N GLY A 373 11.58 15.64 27.72
CA GLY A 373 12.66 14.72 27.32
C GLY A 373 12.76 14.44 25.81
N LEU A 374 13.92 13.91 25.39
CA LEU A 374 14.23 13.59 23.99
C LEU A 374 13.21 12.62 23.36
N GLY A 375 12.75 11.62 24.13
CA GLY A 375 11.76 10.65 23.66
C GLY A 375 10.40 11.27 23.33
N GLN A 376 9.96 12.28 24.10
CA GLN A 376 8.71 13.01 23.86
C GLN A 376 8.82 13.95 22.65
N ALA A 377 9.99 14.58 22.44
CA ALA A 377 10.22 15.38 21.24
C ALA A 377 10.21 14.51 19.96
N LEU A 378 10.78 13.30 20.04
CA LEU A 378 10.74 12.33 18.95
C LEU A 378 9.33 11.81 18.69
N SER A 379 8.56 11.47 19.74
CA SER A 379 7.19 10.97 19.59
C SER A 379 6.27 11.99 18.91
N LEU A 380 6.38 13.27 19.27
CA LEU A 380 5.64 14.36 18.63
C LEU A 380 5.99 14.51 17.14
N GLU A 381 7.26 14.41 16.77
CA GLU A 381 7.67 14.53 15.36
C GLU A 381 7.21 13.33 14.52
N VAL A 382 7.21 12.12 15.10
CA VAL A 382 6.68 10.92 14.45
C VAL A 382 5.19 11.06 14.16
N VAL A 383 4.39 11.56 15.12
CA VAL A 383 2.95 11.81 14.91
C VAL A 383 2.72 12.88 13.86
N ALA A 384 3.46 13.99 13.91
CA ALA A 384 3.35 15.06 12.92
C ALA A 384 3.66 14.54 11.50
N LEU A 385 4.72 13.74 11.35
CA LEU A 385 5.08 13.12 10.07
C LEU A 385 4.01 12.12 9.60
N MET A 386 3.45 11.32 10.52
CA MET A 386 2.36 10.39 10.21
C MET A 386 1.12 11.13 9.69
N VAL A 387 0.68 12.18 10.38
CA VAL A 387 -0.49 12.98 9.98
C VAL A 387 -0.23 13.71 8.66
N ASP A 388 0.94 14.34 8.51
CA ASP A 388 1.31 15.01 7.26
C ASP A 388 1.33 14.02 6.10
N ASN A 389 1.85 12.80 6.28
CA ASN A 389 1.86 11.78 5.23
C ASN A 389 0.44 11.34 4.84
N ILE A 390 -0.43 11.04 5.82
CA ILE A 390 -1.82 10.65 5.54
C ILE A 390 -2.55 11.80 4.84
N ALA A 391 -2.38 13.03 5.30
CA ALA A 391 -3.11 14.15 4.77
C ALA A 391 -2.63 14.67 3.41
N HIS A 392 -1.47 14.21 2.91
CA HIS A 392 -0.98 14.48 1.56
C HIS A 392 -1.13 13.29 0.61
N ASP A 393 -1.72 12.17 1.06
CA ASP A 393 -1.96 11.06 0.16
C ASP A 393 -3.09 11.37 -0.82
N ALA A 394 -2.77 11.26 -2.10
CA ALA A 394 -3.65 11.63 -3.20
C ALA A 394 -4.81 10.65 -3.44
N ARG A 395 -4.83 9.47 -2.80
CA ARG A 395 -5.92 8.49 -2.93
C ARG A 395 -7.06 8.80 -1.98
N LEU A 396 -6.76 9.45 -0.84
CA LEU A 396 -7.79 9.92 0.07
C LEU A 396 -8.50 11.14 -0.52
N LEU A 397 -9.82 11.16 -0.44
CA LEU A 397 -10.60 12.33 -0.84
C LEU A 397 -10.30 13.50 0.11
N TRP A 398 -10.26 14.71 -0.45
CA TRP A 398 -9.90 15.93 0.28
C TRP A 398 -10.61 16.13 1.63
N PRO A 399 -11.93 15.84 1.80
CA PRO A 399 -12.59 15.98 3.11
C PRO A 399 -12.02 15.06 4.20
N VAL A 400 -11.56 13.86 3.83
CA VAL A 400 -10.94 12.91 4.78
C VAL A 400 -9.55 13.40 5.16
N GLN A 401 -8.77 13.90 4.20
CA GLN A 401 -7.46 14.52 4.46
C GLN A 401 -7.58 15.67 5.46
N GLN A 402 -8.58 16.55 5.28
CA GLN A 402 -8.82 17.67 6.22
C GLN A 402 -9.18 17.16 7.61
N LEU A 403 -10.04 16.15 7.71
CA LEU A 403 -10.45 15.62 9.00
C LEU A 403 -9.28 14.97 9.77
N VAL A 404 -8.37 14.31 9.05
CA VAL A 404 -7.12 13.78 9.65
C VAL A 404 -6.22 14.92 10.15
N LYS A 405 -6.11 16.04 9.40
CA LYS A 405 -5.39 17.24 9.88
C LYS A 405 -6.05 17.86 11.11
N GLU A 406 -7.38 17.89 11.15
CA GLU A 406 -8.13 18.40 12.30
C GLU A 406 -7.91 17.56 13.57
N LEU A 407 -7.68 16.25 13.43
CA LEU A 407 -7.39 15.35 14.56
C LEU A 407 -5.96 15.47 15.09
N GLU A 408 -5.06 16.16 14.39
CA GLU A 408 -3.66 16.26 14.76
C GLU A 408 -3.42 16.73 16.21
N PRO A 409 -4.06 17.81 16.70
CA PRO A 409 -3.81 18.28 18.06
C PRO A 409 -4.20 17.25 19.12
N ALA A 410 -5.23 16.44 18.86
CA ALA A 410 -5.67 15.38 19.75
C ALA A 410 -4.67 14.20 19.75
N LEU A 411 -4.12 13.85 18.59
CA LEU A 411 -3.09 12.81 18.46
C LEU A 411 -1.76 13.20 19.09
N LEU A 412 -1.37 14.48 19.00
CA LEU A 412 -0.16 14.99 19.66
C LEU A 412 -0.28 14.96 21.19
N GLN A 413 -1.45 15.32 21.74
CA GLN A 413 -1.73 15.19 23.17
C GLN A 413 -1.68 13.71 23.60
N LEU A 414 -2.33 12.83 22.84
CA LEU A 414 -2.31 11.39 23.09
C LEU A 414 -0.90 10.80 23.10
N ALA A 415 -0.03 11.22 22.18
CA ALA A 415 1.35 10.74 22.09
C ALA A 415 2.20 11.07 23.33
N LEU A 416 1.81 12.10 24.09
CA LEU A 416 2.44 12.45 25.36
C LEU A 416 1.78 11.74 26.55
N ALA A 417 0.47 11.52 26.48
CA ALA A 417 -0.33 10.94 27.55
C ALA A 417 -0.27 9.40 27.60
N ASP A 418 -0.20 8.73 26.45
CA ASP A 418 -0.20 7.27 26.35
C ASP A 418 0.93 6.76 25.41
N PRO A 419 2.08 6.31 25.95
CA PRO A 419 3.16 5.73 25.17
C PRO A 419 2.76 4.48 24.38
N ARG A 420 1.68 3.78 24.80
CA ARG A 420 1.16 2.60 24.09
C ARG A 420 0.57 2.96 22.74
N PHE A 421 0.26 4.23 22.49
CA PHE A 421 -0.07 4.69 21.15
C PHE A 421 0.98 4.28 20.11
N PHE A 422 2.25 4.10 20.49
CA PHE A 422 3.29 3.67 19.55
C PHE A 422 3.49 2.15 19.45
N SER A 423 3.21 1.41 20.52
CA SER A 423 3.47 -0.04 20.59
C SER A 423 2.22 -0.90 20.38
N ASP A 424 1.05 -0.43 20.81
CA ASP A 424 -0.21 -1.17 20.72
C ASP A 424 -0.86 -0.94 19.34
N LYS A 425 -1.08 -2.03 18.60
CA LYS A 425 -1.73 -2.01 17.28
C LYS A 425 -3.24 -1.82 17.39
N GLU A 426 -3.83 -2.34 18.47
CA GLU A 426 -5.25 -2.20 18.76
C GLU A 426 -5.57 -0.89 19.48
N HIS A 427 -4.58 0.01 19.57
CA HIS A 427 -4.79 1.30 20.20
C HIS A 427 -5.97 2.03 19.51
N PRO A 428 -6.98 2.51 20.27
CA PRO A 428 -8.21 3.02 19.68
C PRO A 428 -8.02 4.16 18.67
N ALA A 429 -7.08 5.06 18.93
CA ALA A 429 -6.74 6.14 18.01
C ALA A 429 -6.15 5.66 16.66
N ARG A 430 -5.34 4.58 16.68
CA ARG A 430 -4.80 3.99 15.45
C ARG A 430 -5.90 3.30 14.65
N ARG A 431 -6.73 2.51 15.34
CA ARG A 431 -7.89 1.87 14.73
C ARG A 431 -8.85 2.88 14.12
N LEU A 432 -9.08 4.02 14.77
CA LEU A 432 -9.90 5.10 14.23
C LEU A 432 -9.31 5.63 12.91
N LEU A 433 -8.01 5.96 12.86
CA LEU A 433 -7.35 6.43 11.64
C LEU A 433 -7.36 5.38 10.53
N GLN A 434 -7.19 4.10 10.88
CA GLN A 434 -7.25 3.01 9.92
C GLN A 434 -8.65 2.87 9.32
N GLU A 435 -9.70 2.79 10.16
CA GLU A 435 -11.09 2.71 9.71
C GLU A 435 -11.51 3.93 8.87
N MET A 436 -11.02 5.12 9.23
CA MET A 436 -11.20 6.35 8.45
C MET A 436 -10.61 6.24 7.05
N THR A 437 -9.36 5.76 6.95
CA THR A 437 -8.61 5.72 5.70
C THR A 437 -9.06 4.56 4.81
N ASP A 438 -9.07 3.33 5.32
CA ASP A 438 -9.45 2.12 4.58
C ASP A 438 -10.84 2.23 3.95
N ARG A 439 -11.82 2.71 4.74
CA ARG A 439 -13.20 2.81 4.28
C ARG A 439 -13.41 3.99 3.32
N SER A 440 -12.57 5.03 3.39
CA SER A 440 -12.61 6.14 2.44
C SER A 440 -12.08 5.76 1.05
N LEU A 441 -11.18 4.78 0.96
CA LEU A 441 -10.62 4.29 -0.31
C LEU A 441 -11.67 3.55 -1.18
N ALA A 442 -12.82 3.21 -0.61
CA ALA A 442 -13.95 2.66 -1.35
C ALA A 442 -14.67 3.71 -2.23
N PHE A 443 -14.32 5.00 -2.11
CA PHE A 443 -14.97 6.10 -2.81
C PHE A 443 -13.98 6.83 -3.74
N ASP A 444 -14.26 6.78 -5.04
CA ASP A 444 -13.43 7.46 -6.05
C ASP A 444 -13.72 8.97 -6.16
N SER A 445 -14.85 9.45 -5.64
CA SER A 445 -15.29 10.84 -5.76
C SER A 445 -16.26 11.25 -4.65
N LEU A 446 -16.47 12.56 -4.52
CA LEU A 446 -17.45 13.16 -3.59
C LEU A 446 -18.92 12.84 -3.99
N GLU A 447 -19.15 12.54 -5.27
CA GLU A 447 -20.48 12.25 -5.83
C GLU A 447 -20.83 10.75 -5.72
N SER A 448 -19.90 9.93 -5.24
CA SER A 448 -20.10 8.49 -5.10
C SER A 448 -21.27 8.20 -4.16
N HIS A 449 -22.18 7.31 -4.59
CA HIS A 449 -23.36 6.96 -3.83
C HIS A 449 -22.99 6.42 -2.44
N GLY A 450 -23.47 7.09 -1.39
CA GLY A 450 -23.22 6.70 0.00
C GLY A 450 -22.02 7.39 0.67
N PHE A 451 -21.26 8.23 -0.04
CA PHE A 451 -20.13 8.97 0.53
C PHE A 451 -20.56 9.89 1.69
N GLU A 452 -21.64 10.67 1.53
CA GLU A 452 -22.16 11.51 2.62
C GLU A 452 -22.58 10.68 3.85
N SER A 453 -23.15 9.49 3.62
CA SER A 453 -23.54 8.57 4.69
C SER A 453 -22.33 7.97 5.41
N PHE A 454 -21.18 7.88 4.76
CA PHE A 454 -19.92 7.50 5.39
C PHE A 454 -19.31 8.68 6.17
N MET A 455 -19.26 9.87 5.57
CA MET A 455 -18.59 11.04 6.15
C MET A 455 -19.30 11.65 7.36
N GLN A 456 -20.62 11.66 7.39
CA GLN A 456 -21.38 12.29 8.49
C GLN A 456 -21.04 11.70 9.87
N PRO A 457 -21.17 10.37 10.11
CA PRO A 457 -20.75 9.76 11.38
C PRO A 457 -19.29 10.03 11.73
N LEU A 458 -18.43 10.09 10.72
CA LEU A 458 -17.01 10.33 10.92
C LEU A 458 -16.73 11.75 11.41
N ILE A 459 -17.40 12.73 10.82
CA ILE A 459 -17.35 14.13 11.25
C ILE A 459 -17.90 14.27 12.68
N ASP A 460 -19.03 13.62 12.98
CA ASP A 460 -19.69 13.70 14.28
C ASP A 460 -18.81 13.19 15.42
N VAL A 461 -17.93 12.22 15.13
CA VAL A 461 -17.01 11.63 16.10
C VAL A 461 -15.65 12.34 16.15
N ALA A 462 -15.07 12.69 14.99
CA ALA A 462 -13.73 13.26 14.92
C ALA A 462 -13.67 14.72 15.39
N ARG A 463 -14.71 15.52 15.13
CA ARG A 463 -14.71 16.96 15.46
C ARG A 463 -14.74 17.24 16.97
N PRO A 464 -15.51 16.49 17.80
CA PRO A 464 -15.40 16.56 19.24
C PRO A 464 -14.02 16.16 19.76
N LEU A 465 -13.41 15.10 19.20
CA LEU A 465 -12.07 14.66 19.58
C LEU A 465 -11.02 15.74 19.30
N ALA A 466 -11.07 16.38 18.14
CA ALA A 466 -10.15 17.44 17.75
C ALA A 466 -10.13 18.64 18.73
N ASN A 467 -11.25 18.90 19.41
CA ASN A 467 -11.41 20.02 20.35
C ASN A 467 -11.33 19.58 21.82
N ALA A 468 -11.20 18.29 22.10
CA ALA A 468 -11.13 17.75 23.45
C ALA A 468 -9.70 17.83 24.01
N HIS A 469 -9.60 17.89 25.33
CA HIS A 469 -8.34 17.64 26.02
C HIS A 469 -8.13 16.13 26.15
N ILE A 470 -6.99 15.62 25.68
CA ILE A 470 -6.70 14.19 25.62
C ILE A 470 -5.60 13.83 26.59
N ASP A 471 -5.98 13.18 27.69
CA ASP A 471 -5.06 12.71 28.73
C ASP A 471 -5.01 11.18 28.83
N SER A 472 -5.77 10.47 27.99
CA SER A 472 -5.84 9.02 27.96
C SER A 472 -6.40 8.52 26.61
N LYS A 473 -6.40 7.20 26.41
CA LYS A 473 -6.99 6.57 25.22
C LYS A 473 -8.53 6.53 25.21
N GLU A 474 -9.20 6.74 26.36
CA GLU A 474 -10.64 6.53 26.54
C GLU A 474 -11.52 7.36 25.57
N PRO A 475 -11.22 8.65 25.27
CA PRO A 475 -11.99 9.42 24.30
C PRO A 475 -11.99 8.79 22.90
N PHE A 476 -10.83 8.29 22.46
CA PHE A 476 -10.69 7.60 21.17
C PHE A 476 -11.39 6.24 21.16
N GLU A 477 -11.40 5.53 22.29
CA GLU A 477 -12.09 4.25 22.48
C GLU A 477 -13.60 4.42 22.33
N HIS A 478 -14.17 5.41 23.03
CA HIS A 478 -15.59 5.73 22.92
C HIS A 478 -16.00 6.19 21.51
N ALA A 479 -15.17 7.04 20.91
CA ALA A 479 -15.35 7.51 19.54
C ALA A 479 -15.37 6.37 18.52
N LEU A 480 -14.42 5.43 18.62
CA LEU A 480 -14.34 4.28 17.73
C LEU A 480 -15.56 3.36 17.89
N GLU A 481 -15.97 3.06 19.12
CA GLU A 481 -17.16 2.23 19.39
C GLU A 481 -18.43 2.85 18.80
N GLN A 482 -18.64 4.15 19.01
CA GLN A 482 -19.77 4.88 18.42
C GLN A 482 -19.75 4.84 16.89
N LEU A 483 -18.58 5.08 16.28
CA LEU A 483 -18.42 5.07 14.83
C LEU A 483 -18.74 3.68 14.24
N LEU A 484 -18.18 2.62 14.81
CA LEU A 484 -18.40 1.26 14.34
C LEU A 484 -19.86 0.83 14.51
N ALA A 485 -20.50 1.18 15.63
CA ALA A 485 -21.91 0.89 15.87
C ALA A 485 -22.81 1.58 14.83
N THR A 486 -22.61 2.87 14.57
CA THR A 486 -23.43 3.63 13.60
C THR A 486 -23.28 3.09 12.18
N TRP A 487 -22.07 2.70 11.78
CA TRP A 487 -21.85 2.09 10.47
C TRP A 487 -22.47 0.69 10.37
N ALA A 488 -22.35 -0.14 11.41
CA ALA A 488 -22.94 -1.48 11.44
C ALA A 488 -24.47 -1.43 11.33
N GLU A 489 -25.13 -0.52 12.05
CA GLU A 489 -26.58 -0.31 11.94
C GLU A 489 -27.00 0.09 10.53
N ARG A 490 -26.29 1.04 9.90
CA ARG A 490 -26.58 1.49 8.53
C ARG A 490 -26.36 0.39 7.48
N GLU A 491 -25.37 -0.46 7.68
CA GLU A 491 -25.11 -1.59 6.80
C GLU A 491 -26.18 -2.68 6.93
N GLN A 492 -26.60 -3.00 8.16
CA GLN A 492 -27.73 -3.90 8.40
C GLN A 492 -29.04 -3.36 7.82
N GLN A 493 -29.30 -2.06 7.94
CA GLN A 493 -30.48 -1.42 7.35
C GLN A 493 -30.50 -1.59 5.82
N ARG A 494 -29.39 -1.27 5.14
CA ARG A 494 -29.24 -1.45 3.69
C ARG A 494 -29.41 -2.91 3.26
N ALA A 495 -28.86 -3.85 4.04
CA ALA A 495 -29.04 -5.27 3.76
C ALA A 495 -30.50 -5.71 3.86
N ARG A 496 -31.24 -5.24 4.87
CA ARG A 496 -32.68 -5.51 5.04
C ARG A 496 -33.51 -4.92 3.90
N GLU A 497 -33.27 -3.67 3.53
CA GLU A 497 -33.94 -3.01 2.40
C GLU A 497 -33.68 -3.75 1.09
N ARG A 498 -32.44 -4.19 0.85
CA ARG A 498 -32.09 -4.98 -0.33
C ARG A 498 -32.82 -6.32 -0.36
N LEU A 499 -32.91 -7.03 0.76
CA LEU A 499 -33.65 -8.28 0.86
C LEU A 499 -35.15 -8.07 0.58
N GLN A 500 -35.75 -7.03 1.16
CA GLN A 500 -37.15 -6.66 0.89
C GLN A 500 -37.38 -6.30 -0.58
N ALA A 501 -36.46 -5.56 -1.21
CA ALA A 501 -36.53 -5.24 -2.64
C ALA A 501 -36.43 -6.51 -3.51
N ILE A 502 -35.56 -7.46 -3.18
CA ILE A 502 -35.46 -8.74 -3.89
C ILE A 502 -36.75 -9.55 -3.73
N GLU A 503 -37.32 -9.62 -2.53
CA GLU A 503 -38.57 -10.35 -2.28
C GLU A 503 -39.76 -9.75 -3.03
N THR A 504 -39.88 -8.42 -3.06
CA THR A 504 -40.94 -7.73 -3.80
C THR A 504 -40.81 -7.96 -5.31
N LEU A 505 -39.59 -7.88 -5.87
CA LEU A 505 -39.32 -8.21 -7.27
C LEU A 505 -39.66 -9.66 -7.59
N ARG A 506 -39.26 -10.60 -6.73
CA ARG A 506 -39.53 -12.04 -6.92
C ARG A 506 -41.04 -12.33 -6.89
N ARG A 507 -41.78 -11.71 -5.98
CA ARG A 507 -43.25 -11.82 -5.93
C ARG A 507 -43.90 -11.25 -7.19
N ALA A 508 -43.43 -10.11 -7.68
CA ALA A 508 -43.92 -9.52 -8.93
C ALA A 508 -43.64 -10.41 -10.15
N GLU A 509 -42.46 -11.02 -10.24
CA GLU A 509 -42.10 -11.95 -11.30
C GLU A 509 -42.97 -13.23 -11.26
N GLN A 510 -43.12 -13.84 -10.09
CA GLN A 510 -44.01 -14.99 -9.90
C GLN A 510 -45.45 -14.69 -10.32
N ARG A 511 -45.95 -13.51 -9.96
CA ARG A 511 -47.29 -13.05 -10.36
C ARG A 511 -47.41 -12.94 -11.88
N ASN A 512 -46.43 -12.33 -12.54
CA ASN A 512 -46.42 -12.20 -14.00
C ASN A 512 -46.39 -13.55 -14.72
N LEU A 513 -45.54 -14.48 -14.25
CA LEU A 513 -45.45 -15.83 -14.84
C LEU A 513 -46.73 -16.64 -14.65
N LEU A 514 -47.37 -16.53 -13.48
CA LEU A 514 -48.63 -17.19 -13.17
C LEU A 514 -49.77 -16.58 -14.01
N ALA A 515 -49.84 -15.26 -14.09
CA ALA A 515 -50.79 -14.55 -14.96
C ALA A 515 -50.66 -15.01 -16.42
N ALA A 516 -49.44 -15.08 -16.95
CA ALA A 516 -49.20 -15.56 -18.32
C ALA A 516 -49.65 -17.02 -18.54
N LYS A 517 -49.52 -17.89 -17.51
CA LYS A 517 -50.08 -19.26 -17.56
C LYS A 517 -51.61 -19.24 -17.59
N MET A 518 -52.24 -18.46 -16.71
CA MET A 518 -53.70 -18.33 -16.66
C MET A 518 -54.29 -17.78 -17.97
N VAL A 519 -53.62 -16.80 -18.57
CA VAL A 519 -54.00 -16.27 -19.89
C VAL A 519 -54.02 -17.40 -20.92
N ARG A 520 -52.96 -18.23 -21.01
CA ARG A 520 -52.96 -19.39 -21.92
C ARG A 520 -54.10 -20.35 -21.67
N ASP A 521 -54.40 -20.65 -20.40
CA ASP A 521 -55.49 -21.55 -20.03
C ASP A 521 -56.87 -20.95 -20.39
N LEU A 522 -57.04 -19.64 -20.24
CA LEU A 522 -58.26 -18.93 -20.64
C LEU A 522 -58.50 -19.00 -22.14
N TRP A 523 -57.45 -18.92 -22.96
CA TRP A 523 -57.56 -19.00 -24.42
C TRP A 523 -57.98 -20.38 -24.94
N LEU A 524 -57.98 -21.42 -24.10
CA LEU A 524 -58.51 -22.74 -24.45
C LEU A 524 -60.04 -22.83 -24.28
N LEU A 525 -60.69 -21.78 -23.73
CA LEU A 525 -62.13 -21.77 -23.53
C LEU A 525 -62.87 -21.50 -24.85
N PRO A 526 -63.88 -22.32 -25.22
CA PRO A 526 -64.59 -22.19 -26.51
C PRO A 526 -65.41 -20.90 -26.66
N GLN A 527 -65.70 -20.22 -25.55
CA GLN A 527 -66.49 -19.00 -25.51
C GLN A 527 -65.68 -17.74 -25.82
N ILE A 528 -64.34 -17.85 -25.86
CA ILE A 528 -63.46 -16.70 -26.00
C ILE A 528 -63.57 -16.06 -27.39
N ASP A 529 -63.85 -16.84 -28.44
CA ASP A 529 -63.90 -16.37 -29.83
C ASP A 529 -65.05 -15.36 -30.13
N HIS A 530 -66.02 -15.24 -29.22
CA HIS A 530 -67.26 -14.48 -29.43
C HIS A 530 -67.31 -13.17 -28.62
N VAL A 531 -66.18 -12.71 -28.11
CA VAL A 531 -66.07 -11.63 -27.12
C VAL A 531 -65.48 -10.35 -27.76
N PRO A 532 -65.91 -9.14 -27.36
CA PRO A 532 -65.31 -7.89 -27.84
C PRO A 532 -63.82 -7.74 -27.47
N LYS A 533 -63.06 -7.06 -28.33
CA LYS A 533 -61.60 -6.86 -28.18
C LYS A 533 -61.21 -6.18 -26.87
N GLU A 534 -62.08 -5.34 -26.33
CA GLU A 534 -61.87 -4.62 -25.08
C GLU A 534 -61.82 -5.58 -23.88
N ILE A 535 -62.70 -6.58 -23.87
CA ILE A 535 -62.75 -7.60 -22.82
C ILE A 535 -61.58 -8.57 -22.96
N HIS A 536 -61.15 -8.85 -24.20
CA HIS A 536 -59.92 -9.59 -24.44
C HIS A 536 -58.69 -8.92 -23.81
N ARG A 537 -58.46 -7.63 -24.11
CA ARG A 537 -57.34 -6.87 -23.53
C ARG A 537 -57.41 -6.81 -22.01
N PHE A 538 -58.61 -6.71 -21.45
CA PHE A 538 -58.82 -6.70 -20.00
C PHE A 538 -58.46 -8.04 -19.34
N LEU A 539 -58.89 -9.15 -19.94
CA LEU A 539 -58.60 -10.50 -19.45
C LEU A 539 -57.13 -10.89 -19.60
N GLU A 540 -56.48 -10.46 -20.69
CA GLU A 540 -55.06 -10.71 -20.95
C GLU A 540 -54.13 -9.87 -20.04
N GLY A 541 -54.54 -8.66 -19.67
CA GLY A 541 -53.75 -7.76 -18.84
C GLY A 541 -54.14 -7.81 -17.36
N PRO A 542 -54.92 -6.82 -16.88
CA PRO A 542 -55.14 -6.63 -15.45
C PRO A 542 -55.88 -7.77 -14.76
N TRP A 543 -56.85 -8.42 -15.40
CA TRP A 543 -57.63 -9.46 -14.72
C TRP A 543 -56.83 -10.74 -14.47
N ALA A 544 -55.93 -11.11 -15.39
CA ALA A 544 -55.00 -12.22 -15.16
C ALA A 544 -54.06 -11.95 -13.98
N GLN A 545 -53.66 -10.69 -13.77
CA GLN A 545 -52.84 -10.29 -12.62
C GLN A 545 -53.62 -10.41 -11.30
N VAL A 546 -54.92 -10.09 -11.28
CA VAL A 546 -55.79 -10.29 -10.11
C VAL A 546 -55.91 -11.77 -9.75
N MET A 547 -56.19 -12.63 -10.72
CA MET A 547 -56.28 -14.07 -10.47
C MET A 547 -54.94 -14.66 -10.00
N ALA A 548 -53.83 -14.20 -10.55
CA ALA A 548 -52.50 -14.60 -10.13
C ALA A 548 -52.18 -14.13 -8.70
N GLN A 549 -52.50 -12.87 -8.38
CA GLN A 549 -52.34 -12.31 -7.03
C GLN A 549 -53.13 -13.12 -6.01
N ALA A 550 -54.41 -13.39 -6.28
CA ALA A 550 -55.27 -14.16 -5.39
C ALA A 550 -54.72 -15.56 -5.11
N ARG A 551 -54.13 -16.23 -6.11
CA ARG A 551 -53.46 -17.53 -5.93
C ARG A 551 -52.16 -17.46 -5.16
N LEU A 552 -51.40 -16.39 -5.28
CA LEU A 552 -50.12 -16.23 -4.56
C LEU A 552 -50.32 -15.85 -3.09
N THR A 553 -51.46 -15.24 -2.75
CA THR A 553 -51.83 -14.87 -1.38
C THR A 553 -52.70 -15.92 -0.67
N ASP A 554 -53.10 -16.99 -1.36
CA ASP A 554 -53.96 -18.02 -0.79
C ASP A 554 -53.17 -19.12 -0.09
N ASP A 555 -53.39 -19.25 1.21
CA ASP A 555 -52.82 -20.33 2.04
C ASP A 555 -53.73 -21.58 2.08
N SER A 556 -54.95 -21.52 1.52
CA SER A 556 -55.94 -22.60 1.61
C SER A 556 -55.78 -23.69 0.55
N GLY A 557 -54.95 -23.46 -0.47
CA GLY A 557 -54.75 -24.39 -1.60
C GLY A 557 -55.96 -24.46 -2.55
N SER A 558 -56.84 -23.47 -2.53
CA SER A 558 -58.00 -23.42 -3.42
C SER A 558 -57.57 -23.22 -4.86
N ASN A 559 -58.25 -23.89 -5.79
CA ASN A 559 -57.98 -23.70 -7.22
C ASN A 559 -58.52 -22.34 -7.75
N ASP A 560 -59.47 -21.72 -7.06
CA ASP A 560 -60.05 -20.41 -7.40
C ASP A 560 -60.31 -19.56 -6.14
N PRO A 561 -59.24 -19.08 -5.49
CA PRO A 561 -59.37 -18.23 -4.31
C PRO A 561 -60.08 -16.91 -4.68
N GLY A 562 -61.10 -16.55 -3.91
CA GLY A 562 -61.93 -15.38 -4.19
C GLY A 562 -62.97 -15.55 -5.31
N ARG A 563 -63.04 -16.72 -5.96
CA ARG A 563 -63.94 -17.03 -7.08
C ARG A 563 -63.72 -16.12 -8.31
N TYR A 564 -62.48 -15.70 -8.54
CA TYR A 564 -62.12 -14.77 -9.62
C TYR A 564 -62.10 -15.44 -11.01
N ARG A 565 -61.86 -16.75 -11.07
CA ARG A 565 -62.00 -17.53 -12.31
C ARG A 565 -63.46 -17.73 -12.67
N GLU A 566 -64.33 -18.06 -11.71
CA GLU A 566 -65.78 -18.16 -11.97
C GLU A 566 -66.37 -16.83 -12.47
N LEU A 567 -65.83 -15.70 -12.03
CA LEU A 567 -66.20 -14.38 -12.56
C LEU A 567 -65.85 -14.21 -14.03
N VAL A 568 -64.81 -14.88 -14.55
CA VAL A 568 -64.46 -14.85 -15.98
C VAL A 568 -65.58 -15.48 -16.79
N ASP A 569 -66.11 -16.63 -16.38
CA ASP A 569 -67.22 -17.30 -17.09
C ASP A 569 -68.47 -16.41 -17.13
N ALA A 570 -68.79 -15.77 -16.00
CA ALA A 570 -69.91 -14.83 -15.93
C ALA A 570 -69.68 -13.57 -16.77
N LEU A 571 -68.44 -13.09 -16.88
CA LEU A 571 -68.05 -11.96 -17.72
C LEU A 571 -68.14 -12.32 -19.21
N LEU A 572 -67.57 -13.44 -19.64
CA LEU A 572 -67.62 -13.95 -21.01
C LEU A 572 -69.07 -14.13 -21.48
N TRP A 573 -69.94 -14.66 -20.62
CA TRP A 573 -71.37 -14.77 -20.91
C TRP A 573 -72.04 -13.39 -21.07
N SER A 574 -71.73 -12.43 -20.19
CA SER A 574 -72.31 -11.08 -20.24
C SER A 574 -71.87 -10.26 -21.46
N ALA A 575 -70.73 -10.64 -22.07
CA ALA A 575 -70.13 -9.99 -23.22
C ALA A 575 -70.75 -10.40 -24.57
N GLN A 576 -71.60 -11.42 -24.59
CA GLN A 576 -72.16 -11.99 -25.82
C GLN A 576 -73.54 -11.39 -26.13
N PRO A 577 -73.65 -10.48 -27.13
CA PRO A 577 -74.90 -9.77 -27.41
C PRO A 577 -76.04 -10.69 -27.87
N GLU A 578 -75.73 -11.80 -28.53
CA GLU A 578 -76.73 -12.76 -29.01
C GLU A 578 -77.39 -13.52 -27.85
N GLN A 579 -76.61 -13.90 -26.83
CA GLN A 579 -77.08 -14.71 -25.71
C GLN A 579 -77.72 -13.86 -24.59
N THR A 580 -77.26 -12.63 -24.42
CA THR A 580 -77.80 -11.67 -23.44
C THR A 580 -79.17 -11.12 -23.85
N ARG A 581 -79.43 -10.95 -25.16
CA ARG A 581 -80.76 -10.56 -25.68
C ARG A 581 -81.85 -11.57 -25.37
N ILE A 582 -81.50 -12.86 -25.26
CA ILE A 582 -82.44 -13.94 -24.92
C ILE A 582 -82.80 -13.91 -23.42
N ASN A 583 -81.90 -13.42 -22.54
CA ASN A 583 -82.03 -13.51 -21.08
C ASN A 583 -81.73 -12.18 -20.35
N VAL A 584 -82.41 -11.10 -20.73
CA VAL A 584 -82.19 -9.74 -20.20
C VAL A 584 -82.36 -9.65 -18.67
N GLY A 585 -83.32 -10.37 -18.09
CA GLY A 585 -83.56 -10.37 -16.64
C GLY A 585 -82.43 -11.01 -15.83
N ARG A 586 -81.70 -11.97 -16.41
CA ARG A 586 -80.50 -12.57 -15.79
C ARG A 586 -79.33 -11.59 -15.81
N LEU A 587 -79.14 -10.88 -16.93
CA LEU A 587 -78.11 -9.85 -17.08
C LEU A 587 -78.28 -8.74 -16.04
N ALA A 588 -79.50 -8.20 -15.90
CA ALA A 588 -79.79 -7.10 -14.95
C ALA A 588 -79.46 -7.44 -13.49
N ARG A 589 -79.54 -8.72 -13.09
CA ARG A 589 -79.20 -9.18 -11.74
C ARG A 589 -77.71 -9.48 -11.54
N LEU A 590 -77.00 -9.82 -12.62
CA LEU A 590 -75.58 -10.22 -12.57
C LEU A 590 -74.64 -9.03 -12.63
N VAL A 591 -74.93 -8.02 -13.46
CA VAL A 591 -74.03 -6.86 -13.70
C VAL A 591 -73.62 -6.14 -12.40
N PRO A 592 -74.54 -5.82 -11.46
CA PRO A 592 -74.13 -5.14 -10.23
C PRO A 592 -73.15 -5.95 -9.37
N LYS A 593 -73.34 -7.28 -9.32
CA LYS A 593 -72.47 -8.20 -8.57
C LYS A 593 -71.10 -8.35 -9.25
N LEU A 594 -71.10 -8.46 -10.58
CA LEU A 594 -69.89 -8.50 -11.40
C LEU A 594 -69.05 -7.24 -11.20
N LEU A 595 -69.65 -6.05 -11.34
CA LEU A 595 -68.94 -4.78 -11.18
C LEU A 595 -68.34 -4.60 -9.78
N SER A 596 -69.09 -4.99 -8.74
CA SER A 596 -68.59 -4.96 -7.35
C SER A 596 -67.34 -5.83 -7.19
N LYS A 597 -67.39 -7.06 -7.70
CA LYS A 597 -66.28 -8.02 -7.60
C LYS A 597 -65.09 -7.67 -8.51
N LEU A 598 -65.34 -7.09 -9.68
CA LEU A 598 -64.27 -6.58 -10.56
C LEU A 598 -63.50 -5.45 -9.86
N ARG A 599 -64.20 -4.51 -9.21
CA ARG A 599 -63.56 -3.43 -8.45
C ARG A 599 -62.75 -3.96 -7.26
N GLU A 600 -63.32 -4.90 -6.52
CA GLU A 600 -62.63 -5.60 -5.42
C GLU A 600 -61.34 -6.26 -5.91
N GLY A 601 -61.41 -7.02 -7.02
CA GLY A 601 -60.26 -7.66 -7.62
C GLY A 601 -59.19 -6.67 -8.10
N LEU A 602 -59.57 -5.63 -8.85
CA LEU A 602 -58.63 -4.63 -9.36
C LEU A 602 -57.94 -3.82 -8.25
N ALA A 603 -58.60 -3.64 -7.10
CA ALA A 603 -57.98 -3.01 -5.94
C ALA A 603 -56.84 -3.86 -5.36
N THR A 604 -56.84 -5.18 -5.52
CA THR A 604 -55.77 -6.07 -4.99
C THR A 604 -54.43 -5.93 -5.70
N ILE A 605 -54.41 -5.28 -6.86
CA ILE A 605 -53.21 -5.07 -7.67
C ILE A 605 -52.88 -3.57 -7.84
N ASP A 606 -53.52 -2.70 -7.05
CA ASP A 606 -53.39 -1.24 -7.12
C ASP A 606 -53.63 -0.68 -8.54
N TYR A 607 -54.60 -1.25 -9.27
CA TYR A 607 -54.91 -0.78 -10.62
C TYR A 607 -55.46 0.65 -10.57
N PRO A 608 -54.97 1.59 -11.41
CA PRO A 608 -55.37 2.98 -11.34
C PRO A 608 -56.90 3.13 -11.55
N ALA A 609 -57.53 3.90 -10.66
CA ALA A 609 -58.93 4.28 -10.82
C ALA A 609 -59.05 5.27 -11.99
N THR A 610 -59.66 4.83 -13.08
CA THR A 610 -60.04 5.69 -14.22
C THR A 610 -61.27 6.52 -13.92
#